data_AF-A0A933MGR5-F1
#
_entry.id   AF-A0A933MGR5-F1
#
_cell.length_a   1.000
_cell.length_b   1.000
_cell.length_c   1.000
_cell.angle_alpha   90.00
_cell.angle_beta   90.00
_cell.angle_gamma   90.00
#
_symmetry.space_group_name_H-M   'P 1'
#
loop_
_entity.id
_entity.type
_entity.pdbx_description
1 polymer ?
#
loop_
_entity_poly.entity_id
_entity_poly.type
_entity_poly.pdbx_seq_one_letter_code
_entity_poly.pdbx_strand_id
1 'polypeptide(L)' 'MKLENIIYKKEFRGNVTKDGKTYRKYKKVPRFKSIRKILFILLAVEIVFIIIAAIIILHPTHKTAKNTPENLTSGIIEY' A
#
# COMPACT_ATOMS: atom_id res chain seq x y z
N MET A 1 -32.52 7.78 10.19
CA MET A 1 -31.39 8.57 9.61
C MET A 1 -31.11 8.06 8.19
N LYS A 2 -30.96 8.92 7.18
CA LYS A 2 -30.71 8.50 5.78
C LYS A 2 -29.21 8.31 5.52
N LEU A 3 -28.82 7.16 4.92
CA LEU A 3 -27.44 6.78 4.59
C LEU A 3 -26.69 7.86 3.77
N GLU A 4 -27.44 8.60 2.95
CA GLU A 4 -26.93 9.67 2.09
C GLU A 4 -26.23 10.80 2.88
N ASN A 5 -26.70 11.11 4.09
CA ASN A 5 -26.09 12.12 4.97
C ASN A 5 -24.77 11.65 5.58
N ILE A 6 -24.50 10.34 5.60
CA ILE A 6 -23.26 9.77 6.14
C ILE A 6 -22.16 9.85 5.09
N ILE A 7 -22.49 9.58 3.82
CA ILE A 7 -21.51 9.44 2.73
C ILE A 7 -21.15 10.80 2.11
N TYR A 8 -22.08 11.77 2.08
CA TYR A 8 -21.88 13.05 1.41
C TYR A 8 -21.99 14.23 2.38
N LYS A 9 -21.09 15.22 2.25
CA LYS A 9 -21.19 16.52 2.92
C LYS A 9 -21.61 17.60 1.92
N LYS A 10 -22.33 18.61 2.37
CA LYS A 10 -22.59 19.83 1.60
C LYS A 10 -21.41 20.77 1.79
N GLU A 11 -20.77 21.16 0.70
CA GLU A 11 -19.67 22.12 0.70
C GLU A 11 -20.10 23.39 -0.02
N PHE A 12 -19.88 24.54 0.60
CA PHE A 12 -20.25 25.83 0.03
C PHE A 12 -19.36 26.16 -1.17
N ARG A 13 -19.96 26.56 -2.27
CA ARG A 13 -19.32 26.81 -3.57
C ARG A 13 -19.41 28.27 -4.01
N GLY A 14 -19.83 29.16 -3.13
CA GLY A 14 -20.06 30.56 -3.42
C GLY A 14 -21.54 30.91 -3.57
N ASN A 15 -21.78 32.18 -3.84
CA ASN A 15 -23.12 32.72 -4.06
C ASN A 15 -23.43 32.78 -5.55
N VAL A 16 -24.68 32.51 -5.90
CA VAL A 16 -25.22 32.68 -7.26
C VAL A 16 -26.42 33.60 -7.20
N THR A 17 -26.39 34.67 -7.97
CA THR A 17 -27.53 35.57 -8.12
C THR A 17 -28.44 35.04 -9.23
N LYS A 18 -29.71 34.82 -8.90
CA LYS A 18 -30.78 34.51 -9.86
C LYS A 18 -32.00 35.36 -9.49
N ASP A 19 -32.66 35.94 -10.47
CA ASP A 19 -33.90 36.70 -10.29
C ASP A 19 -33.80 37.81 -9.22
N GLY A 20 -32.68 38.55 -9.22
CA GLY A 20 -32.40 39.62 -8.24
C GLY A 20 -32.17 39.15 -6.81
N LYS A 21 -32.15 37.83 -6.55
CA LYS A 21 -31.90 37.25 -5.23
C LYS A 21 -30.61 36.44 -5.22
N THR A 22 -29.87 36.56 -4.12
CA THR A 22 -28.59 35.86 -3.94
C THR A 22 -28.80 34.54 -3.21
N TYR A 23 -28.50 33.43 -3.88
CA TYR A 23 -28.62 32.08 -3.32
C TYR A 23 -27.25 31.52 -2.97
N ARG A 24 -27.17 30.82 -1.83
CA ARG A 24 -25.97 30.07 -1.46
C ARG A 24 -25.92 28.76 -2.25
N LYS A 25 -24.90 28.60 -3.09
CA LYS A 25 -24.70 27.36 -3.86
C LYS A 25 -23.91 26.36 -3.02
N TYR A 26 -24.50 25.18 -2.82
CA TYR A 26 -23.84 24.06 -2.16
C TYR A 26 -23.63 22.92 -3.16
N LYS A 27 -22.49 22.26 -3.07
CA LYS A 27 -22.20 21.04 -3.83
C LYS A 27 -22.14 19.86 -2.86
N LYS A 28 -22.76 18.74 -3.23
CA LYS A 28 -22.57 17.47 -2.51
C LYS A 28 -21.19 16.92 -2.88
N VAL A 29 -20.33 16.73 -1.89
CA VAL A 29 -19.02 16.11 -2.07
C VAL A 29 -18.92 14.88 -1.17
N PRO A 30 -18.31 13.78 -1.65
CA PRO A 30 -18.13 12.58 -0.84
C PRO A 30 -17.21 12.91 0.35
N ARG A 31 -17.64 12.58 1.57
CA ARG A 31 -16.85 12.76 2.80
C ARG A 31 -15.56 11.96 2.75
N PHE A 32 -15.63 10.77 2.17
CA PHE A 32 -14.55 9.78 2.16
C PHE A 32 -13.73 9.75 0.87
N LYS A 33 -13.56 10.90 0.20
CA LYS A 33 -12.79 10.98 -1.04
C LYS A 33 -11.35 10.42 -0.88
N SER A 34 -10.76 10.60 0.29
CA SER A 34 -9.42 10.09 0.63
C SER A 34 -9.41 8.59 0.95
N ILE A 35 -10.51 8.00 1.40
CA ILE A 35 -10.57 6.56 1.72
C ILE A 35 -10.31 5.72 0.48
N ARG A 36 -10.83 6.12 -0.69
CA ARG A 36 -10.52 5.42 -1.94
C ARG A 36 -9.03 5.37 -2.22
N LYS A 37 -8.31 6.49 -2.03
CA LYS A 37 -6.85 6.54 -2.21
C LYS A 37 -6.13 5.64 -1.21
N ILE A 38 -6.53 5.68 0.06
CA ILE A 38 -5.95 4.85 1.12
C ILE A 38 -6.16 3.35 0.81
N LEU A 39 -7.36 2.97 0.36
CA LEU A 39 -7.68 1.59 -0.01
C LEU A 39 -6.83 1.11 -1.20
N PHE A 40 -6.63 1.95 -2.22
CA PHE A 40 -5.75 1.63 -3.34
C PHE A 40 -4.28 1.46 -2.92
N ILE A 41 -3.79 2.29 -1.99
CA ILE A 41 -2.43 2.18 -1.46
C ILE A 41 -2.27 0.87 -0.69
N LEU A 42 -3.22 0.51 0.17
CA LEU A 42 -3.21 -0.75 0.91
C LEU A 42 -3.15 -1.96 -0.02
N LEU A 43 -4.01 -2.00 -1.04
CA LEU A 43 -4.00 -3.05 -2.06
C LEU A 43 -2.66 -3.13 -2.80
N ALA A 44 -2.09 -1.98 -3.18
CA ALA A 44 -0.80 -1.95 -3.86
C ALA A 44 0.33 -2.50 -2.98
N VAL A 45 0.32 -2.18 -1.68
CA VAL A 45 1.30 -2.70 -0.71
C VAL A 45 1.19 -4.22 -0.59
N GLU A 46 -0.02 -4.78 -0.46
CA GLU A 46 -0.21 -6.23 -0.38
C GLU A 46 0.32 -6.96 -1.63
N ILE A 47 0.06 -6.42 -2.81
CA ILE A 47 0.57 -6.98 -4.08
C ILE A 47 2.10 -6.99 -4.09
N VAL A 48 2.73 -5.90 -3.65
CA VAL A 48 4.21 -5.80 -3.57
C VAL A 48 4.77 -6.86 -2.61
N PHE A 49 4.13 -7.06 -1.45
CA PHE A 49 4.55 -8.10 -0.50
C PHE A 49 4.45 -9.52 -1.11
N ILE A 50 3.38 -9.82 -1.83
CA ILE A 50 3.19 -11.12 -2.50
C ILE A 50 4.29 -11.33 -3.56
N ILE A 51 4.62 -10.30 -4.34
CA ILE A 51 5.68 -10.38 -5.35
C ILE A 51 7.04 -10.67 -4.70
N ILE A 52 7.38 -9.95 -3.63
CA ILE A 52 8.65 -10.16 -2.90
C ILE A 52 8.70 -11.59 -2.34
N ALA A 53 7.63 -12.05 -1.72
CA ALA A 53 7.55 -13.42 -1.20
C ALA A 53 7.73 -14.47 -2.31
N ALA A 54 7.10 -14.26 -3.47
CA ALA A 54 7.26 -15.15 -4.62
C ALA A 54 8.71 -15.18 -5.13
N ILE A 55 9.40 -14.03 -5.18
CA ILE A 55 10.82 -13.95 -5.57
C ILE A 55 11.69 -14.75 -4.59
N ILE A 56 11.46 -14.62 -3.29
CA ILE A 56 12.22 -15.36 -2.25
C ILE A 56 12.02 -16.87 -2.41
N ILE A 57 10.78 -17.32 -2.66
CA ILE A 57 10.47 -18.74 -2.86
C ILE A 57 11.08 -19.28 -4.15
N LEU A 58 11.04 -18.50 -5.24
CA LEU A 58 11.53 -18.90 -6.56
C LEU A 58 13.04 -18.81 -6.71
N HIS A 59 13.71 -17.93 -5.96
CA HIS A 59 15.16 -17.81 -5.91
C HIS A 59 15.64 -18.03 -4.48
N PRO A 60 15.59 -19.28 -3.97
CA PRO A 60 16.30 -19.61 -2.76
C PRO A 60 17.77 -19.41 -3.10
N THR A 61 18.37 -18.32 -2.63
CA THR A 61 19.82 -18.20 -2.63
C THR A 61 20.32 -19.27 -1.67
N HIS A 62 20.55 -20.46 -2.23
CA HIS A 62 21.27 -21.55 -1.59
C HIS A 62 22.71 -21.07 -1.41
N LYS A 63 22.94 -20.20 -0.43
CA LYS A 63 24.25 -20.05 0.17
C LYS A 63 24.48 -21.32 0.97
N THR A 64 24.83 -22.39 0.27
CA THR A 64 25.65 -23.46 0.86
C THR A 64 26.86 -22.76 1.44
N ALA A 65 26.88 -22.61 2.76
CA ALA A 65 28.08 -22.30 3.51
C ALA A 65 29.05 -23.47 3.28
N LYS A 66 29.85 -23.38 2.22
CA LYS A 66 31.01 -24.24 1.99
C LYS A 66 32.12 -23.74 2.92
N ASN A 67 31.93 -23.96 4.22
CA ASN A 67 33.02 -23.88 5.17
C ASN A 67 33.82 -25.18 5.03
N THR A 68 34.68 -25.24 4.03
CA THR A 68 35.75 -26.24 3.97
C THR A 68 36.92 -25.71 4.78
N PRO A 69 37.27 -26.25 5.96
CA PRO A 69 38.58 -26.01 6.52
C PRO A 69 39.59 -26.89 5.76
N GLU A 70 40.42 -26.29 4.91
CA GLU A 70 41.53 -26.93 4.17
C GLU A 70 42.71 -27.30 5.09
N ASN A 71 42.49 -27.89 6.28
CA ASN A 71 43.59 -27.94 7.25
C ASN A 71 43.60 -29.14 8.22
N LEU A 72 43.45 -30.37 7.72
CA LEU A 72 43.54 -31.58 8.60
C LEU A 72 44.19 -32.83 7.98
N THR A 73 44.75 -32.79 6.77
CA THR A 73 45.28 -34.00 6.09
C THR A 73 46.78 -33.99 5.77
N SER A 74 47.56 -33.05 6.31
CA SER A 74 49.03 -33.04 6.18
C SER A 74 49.78 -33.50 7.44
N GLY A 75 49.07 -34.04 8.46
CA GLY A 75 49.65 -34.40 9.75
C GLY A 75 49.54 -35.87 10.16
N ILE A 76 49.24 -36.79 9.24
CA ILE A 76 49.16 -38.22 9.55
C ILE A 76 49.94 -38.98 8.48
N ILE A 77 51.17 -39.38 8.84
CA ILE A 77 51.93 -40.59 8.47
C ILE A 77 53.42 -40.20 8.50
N GLU A 78 54.10 -40.49 9.62
CA GLU A 78 55.48 -40.98 9.64
C GLU A 78 55.76 -41.59 11.03
N TYR A 79 55.63 -42.92 11.11
CA TYR A 79 56.30 -43.81 12.06
C TYR A 79 56.74 -45.04 11.26
#